data_AF-A0A970LDE2-F1
#
_entry.id   AF-A0A970LDE2-F1
#
_cell.length_a   1.000
_cell.length_b   1.000
_cell.length_c   1.000
_cell.angle_alpha   90.00
_cell.angle_beta   90.00
_cell.angle_gamma   90.00
#
_symmetry.space_group_name_H-M   'P 1'
#
loop_
_entity.id
_entity.type
_entity.pdbx_description
1 polymer ?
#
loop_
_entity_poly.entity_id
_entity_poly.type
_entity_poly.pdbx_seq_one_letter_code
_entity_poly.pdbx_strand_id
1 'polypeptide(L)'
;MTLSTSNQAYIFLATVYVGLLLGLIYDIYRAFRMITKPGRLLLAVFDLLFWILAALFSFTMLFKVNGGEIRLYAFIGLALGWGLYTLAVGSIVVKFLV
;
A
#
# COMPACT_ATOMS: atom_id res chain seq x y z
N MET A 1 22.89 -13.55 7.57
CA MET A 1 21.67 -13.62 8.41
C MET A 1 22.03 -13.17 9.82
N THR A 2 22.05 -11.86 10.09
CA THR A 2 22.27 -11.34 11.45
C THR A 2 20.91 -11.09 12.09
N LEU A 3 20.51 -12.00 12.98
CA LEU A 3 19.26 -11.92 13.76
C LEU A 3 19.39 -10.84 14.86
N SER A 4 19.66 -9.60 14.47
CA SER A 4 19.61 -8.45 15.37
C SER A 4 18.17 -7.94 15.46
N THR A 5 17.66 -7.78 16.68
CA THR A 5 16.32 -7.25 16.98
C THR A 5 16.10 -5.86 16.38
N SER A 6 17.16 -5.04 16.31
CA SER A 6 17.12 -3.72 15.66
C SER A 6 16.76 -3.80 14.18
N ASN A 7 17.18 -4.86 13.48
CA ASN A 7 16.89 -5.03 12.06
C ASN A 7 15.41 -5.40 11.83
N GLN A 8 14.79 -6.15 12.74
CA GLN A 8 13.36 -6.51 12.62
C GLN A 8 12.44 -5.29 12.79
N ALA A 9 12.73 -4.43 13.76
CA ALA A 9 11.98 -3.18 13.97
C ALA A 9 12.11 -2.24 12.75
N TYR A 10 13.31 -2.14 12.17
CA TYR A 10 13.54 -1.38 10.94
C TYR A 10 12.69 -1.90 9.77
N ILE A 11 12.74 -3.23 9.52
CA ILE A 11 11.94 -3.85 8.45
C ILE A 11 10.44 -3.60 8.68
N PHE A 12 9.97 -3.73 9.92
CA PHE A 12 8.58 -3.49 10.27
C PHE A 12 8.17 -2.04 9.97
N LEU A 13 8.92 -1.05 10.46
CA LEU A 13 8.62 0.37 10.21
C LEU A 13 8.70 0.72 8.71
N ALA A 14 9.64 0.14 7.97
CA ALA A 14 9.71 0.30 6.52
C ALA A 14 8.44 -0.25 5.84
N THR A 15 7.92 -1.40 6.28
CA THR A 15 6.68 -1.97 5.73
C THR A 15 5.45 -1.15 6.10
N VAL A 16 5.41 -0.52 7.28
CA VAL A 16 4.39 0.49 7.64
C VAL A 16 4.46 1.68 6.70
N TYR A 17 5.65 2.19 6.42
CA TYR A 17 5.82 3.30 5.47
C TYR A 17 5.36 2.94 4.05
N VAL A 18 5.67 1.74 3.56
CA VAL A 18 5.16 1.25 2.28
C VAL A 18 3.63 1.17 2.30
N GLY A 19 3.02 0.70 3.40
CA GLY A 19 1.57 0.70 3.58
C GLY A 19 0.94 2.10 3.47
N LEU A 20 1.57 3.11 4.08
CA LEU A 20 1.14 4.50 3.96
C LEU A 20 1.17 4.99 2.50
N LEU A 21 2.26 4.70 1.77
CA LEU A 21 2.40 5.07 0.36
C LEU A 21 1.36 4.36 -0.53
N LEU A 22 1.10 3.07 -0.29
CA LEU A 22 0.08 2.33 -1.02
C LEU A 22 -1.31 2.94 -0.82
N GLY A 23 -1.64 3.35 0.41
CA GLY A 23 -2.88 4.07 0.70
C GLY A 23 -3.00 5.35 -0.12
N LEU A 24 -1.93 6.15 -0.18
CA LEU A 24 -1.89 7.37 -1.00
C LEU A 24 -2.09 7.09 -2.50
N ILE A 25 -1.38 6.10 -3.03
CA ILE A 25 -1.49 5.71 -4.45
C ILE A 25 -2.91 5.20 -4.75
N TYR A 26 -3.51 4.44 -3.84
CA TYR A 26 -4.88 3.98 -3.97
C TYR A 26 -5.88 5.13 -3.99
N ASP A 27 -5.68 6.16 -3.19
CA ASP A 27 -6.56 7.33 -3.17
C ASP A 27 -6.49 8.15 -4.46
N ILE A 28 -5.29 8.31 -5.03
CA ILE A 28 -5.11 8.92 -6.35
C ILE A 28 -5.84 8.08 -7.41
N TYR A 29 -5.68 6.76 -7.36
CA TYR A 29 -6.37 5.84 -8.26
C TYR A 29 -7.89 5.93 -8.11
N ARG A 30 -8.40 5.99 -6.87
CA ARG A 30 -9.82 6.16 -6.56
C ARG A 30 -10.36 7.47 -7.13
N ALA A 31 -9.65 8.58 -6.92
CA ALA A 31 -10.04 9.88 -7.48
C ALA A 31 -10.08 9.86 -9.02
N PHE A 32 -9.07 9.23 -9.66
CA PHE A 32 -9.06 9.03 -11.10
C PHE A 32 -10.31 8.27 -11.59
N ARG A 33 -10.70 7.18 -10.93
CA ARG A 33 -11.91 6.41 -11.29
C ARG A 33 -13.19 7.25 -11.17
N MET A 34 -13.29 8.08 -10.13
CA MET A 34 -14.46 8.92 -9.91
C MET A 34 -14.63 10.01 -10.98
N ILE A 35 -13.52 10.59 -11.44
CA ILE A 35 -13.51 11.67 -12.43
C ILE A 35 -13.77 11.10 -13.84
N THR A 36 -13.07 10.01 -14.20
CA THR A 36 -13.11 9.48 -15.57
C THR A 36 -14.30 8.58 -15.87
N LYS A 37 -14.91 7.97 -14.85
CA LYS A 37 -16.05 7.03 -14.96
C LYS A 37 -15.89 6.04 -16.14
N PRO A 38 -14.80 5.27 -16.20
CA PRO A 38 -14.54 4.39 -17.34
C PRO A 38 -15.61 3.30 -17.46
N GLY A 39 -15.82 2.78 -18.67
CA GLY A 39 -16.69 1.63 -18.89
C GLY A 39 -16.21 0.38 -18.11
N ARG A 40 -17.12 -0.57 -17.86
CA ARG A 40 -16.87 -1.76 -17.00
C ARG A 40 -15.60 -2.54 -17.35
N LEU A 41 -15.34 -2.77 -18.64
CA LEU A 41 -14.15 -3.50 -19.09
C LEU A 41 -12.86 -2.74 -18.78
N LEU A 42 -12.86 -1.43 -19.06
CA LEU A 42 -11.68 -0.58 -18.84
C LEU A 42 -11.38 -0.40 -17.35
N LEU A 43 -12.42 -0.30 -16.51
CA LEU A 43 -12.29 -0.33 -15.05
C LEU A 43 -11.60 -1.61 -14.56
N ALA A 44 -12.02 -2.78 -15.04
CA ALA A 44 -11.41 -4.05 -14.66
C ALA A 44 -9.94 -4.14 -15.07
N VAL A 45 -9.58 -3.63 -16.25
CA VAL A 45 -8.19 -3.55 -16.71
C VAL A 45 -7.37 -2.64 -15.80
N PHE A 46 -7.88 -1.45 -15.46
CA PHE A 46 -7.19 -0.54 -14.55
C PHE A 46 -7.04 -1.10 -13.14
N ASP A 47 -8.06 -1.78 -12.60
CA ASP A 47 -7.98 -2.42 -11.29
C ASP A 47 -6.90 -3.51 -11.31
N LEU A 48 -6.86 -4.35 -12.34
CA LEU A 48 -5.83 -5.39 -12.49
C LEU A 48 -4.43 -4.79 -12.56
N LEU A 49 -4.24 -3.76 -13.39
CA LEU A 49 -2.96 -3.05 -13.51
C LEU A 49 -2.53 -2.43 -12.19
N PHE A 50 -3.46 -1.80 -11.47
CA PHE A 50 -3.19 -1.23 -10.15
C PHE A 50 -2.71 -2.30 -9.17
N TRP A 51 -3.40 -3.43 -9.07
CA TRP A 51 -3.02 -4.51 -8.15
C TRP A 51 -1.65 -5.12 -8.50
N ILE A 52 -1.34 -5.30 -9.78
CA ILE A 52 -0.02 -5.78 -10.22
C ILE A 52 1.08 -4.78 -9.82
N LEU A 53 0.87 -3.50 -10.08
CA LEU A 53 1.84 -2.46 -9.74
C LEU A 53 2.02 -2.32 -8.22
N ALA A 54 0.93 -2.37 -7.45
CA ALA A 54 0.97 -2.33 -5.99
C ALA A 54 1.73 -3.54 -5.42
N ALA A 55 1.47 -4.74 -5.95
CA ALA A 55 2.18 -5.96 -5.55
C ALA A 55 3.68 -5.87 -5.89
N LEU A 56 4.03 -5.45 -7.11
CA LEU A 56 5.41 -5.29 -7.54
C LEU A 56 6.15 -4.24 -6.71
N PHE A 57 5.52 -3.10 -6.45
CA PHE A 57 6.07 -2.04 -5.59
C PHE A 57 6.32 -2.55 -4.17
N SER A 58 5.34 -3.22 -3.57
CA SER A 58 5.46 -3.79 -2.22
C SER A 58 6.57 -4.84 -2.15
N PHE A 59 6.62 -5.72 -3.15
CA PHE A 59 7.62 -6.78 -3.24
C PHE A 59 9.03 -6.22 -3.43
N THR A 60 9.22 -5.26 -4.33
CA THR A 60 10.54 -4.65 -4.56
C THR A 60 11.05 -3.90 -3.34
N MET A 61 10.17 -3.23 -2.59
CA MET A 61 10.54 -2.60 -1.32
C MET A 61 10.89 -3.64 -0.26
N LEU A 62 10.11 -4.69 -0.12
CA LEU A 62 10.42 -5.79 0.79
C LEU A 62 11.77 -6.44 0.43
N PHE A 63 12.01 -6.68 -0.85
CA PHE A 63 13.26 -7.24 -1.35
C PHE A 63 14.47 -6.40 -0.98
N LYS A 64 14.38 -5.06 -1.12
CA LYS A 64 15.46 -4.14 -0.73
C LYS A 64 15.71 -4.11 0.78
N VAL A 65 14.65 -4.26 1.58
CA VAL A 65 14.71 -4.06 3.03
C VAL A 65 15.08 -5.34 3.79
N ASN A 66 14.67 -6.52 3.32
CA ASN A 66 14.94 -7.79 4.01
C ASN A 66 15.45 -8.92 3.11
N GLY A 67 15.80 -8.63 1.85
CA GLY A 67 16.25 -9.66 0.89
C GLY A 67 15.13 -10.50 0.30
N GLY A 68 13.86 -10.10 0.46
CA GLY A 68 12.70 -10.80 -0.09
C GLY A 68 12.18 -11.91 0.82
N GLU A 69 12.65 -11.97 2.07
CA GLU A 69 12.16 -12.91 3.04
C GLU A 69 10.68 -12.62 3.38
N ILE A 70 9.83 -13.60 3.13
CA ILE A 70 8.40 -13.49 3.42
C ILE A 70 8.21 -13.67 4.93
N ARG A 71 7.86 -12.59 5.63
CA ARG A 71 7.68 -12.58 7.09
C ARG A 71 6.33 -11.99 7.46
N LEU A 72 5.60 -12.63 8.37
CA LEU A 72 4.22 -12.24 8.72
C LEU A 72 4.13 -10.79 9.20
N TYR A 73 5.09 -10.34 10.02
CA TYR A 73 5.10 -8.97 10.54
C TYR A 73 5.25 -7.90 9.44
N ALA A 74 5.81 -8.23 8.26
CA ALA A 74 5.89 -7.30 7.14
C ALA A 74 4.50 -7.04 6.54
N PHE A 75 3.66 -8.08 6.44
CA PHE A 75 2.27 -7.94 6.01
C PHE A 75 1.44 -7.18 7.04
N ILE A 76 1.67 -7.42 8.34
CA ILE A 76 1.05 -6.65 9.42
C ILE A 76 1.45 -5.18 9.30
N GLY A 77 2.73 -4.89 9.05
CA GLY A 77 3.21 -3.52 8.83
C GLY A 77 2.53 -2.85 7.65
N LEU A 78 2.45 -3.51 6.49
CA LEU A 78 1.73 -2.99 5.32
C LEU A 78 0.25 -2.68 5.63
N ALA A 79 -0.45 -3.62 6.26
CA ALA A 79 -1.86 -3.44 6.63
C ALA A 79 -2.05 -2.30 7.65
N LEU A 80 -1.18 -2.22 8.65
CA LEU A 80 -1.19 -1.15 9.64
C LEU A 80 -0.92 0.20 8.99
N GLY A 81 0.09 0.30 8.12
CA GLY A 81 0.42 1.53 7.41
C GLY A 81 -0.72 2.02 6.53
N TRP A 82 -1.33 1.12 5.75
CA TRP A 82 -2.53 1.46 4.99
C TRP A 82 -3.66 1.90 5.91
N GLY A 83 -3.92 1.16 6.99
CA GLY A 83 -4.94 1.50 7.99
C GLY A 83 -4.74 2.90 8.58
N LEU A 84 -3.53 3.22 9.00
CA LEU A 84 -3.17 4.55 9.50
C LEU A 84 -3.39 5.64 8.46
N TYR A 85 -2.99 5.40 7.21
CA TYR A 85 -3.29 6.33 6.10
C TYR A 85 -4.80 6.56 5.98
N THR A 86 -5.59 5.48 5.94
CA THR A 86 -7.05 5.60 5.80
C THR A 86 -7.73 6.25 7.00
N LEU A 87 -7.20 6.11 8.21
CA LEU A 87 -7.74 6.81 9.38
C LEU A 87 -7.39 8.30 9.33
N ALA A 88 -6.15 8.65 8.98
CA ALA A 88 -5.71 10.03 8.88
C ALA A 88 -6.42 10.79 7.75
N VAL A 89 -6.47 10.19 6.56
CA VAL A 89 -6.98 10.84 5.33
C VAL A 89 -8.44 10.52 5.05
N GLY A 90 -8.94 9.36 5.48
CA GLY A 90 -10.33 8.95 5.24
C GLY A 90 -11.35 9.89 5.88
N SER A 91 -11.00 10.56 6.99
CA SER A 91 -11.83 11.61 7.57
C SER A 91 -12.06 12.80 6.62
N ILE A 92 -11.06 13.12 5.79
CA ILE A 92 -11.14 14.20 4.79
C ILE A 92 -11.87 13.70 3.56
N VAL A 93 -11.52 12.52 3.06
CA VAL A 93 -12.08 12.02 1.80
C VAL A 93 -13.56 11.65 1.93
N VAL A 94 -13.99 11.02 3.03
CA VAL A 94 -15.43 10.77 3.28
C VAL A 94 -16.22 12.07 3.31
N LYS A 95 -15.65 13.14 3.88
CA LYS A 95 -16.30 14.46 3.98
C LYS A 95 -16.38 15.22 2.65
N PHE A 96 -15.54 14.87 1.68
CA PHE A 96 -15.60 15.44 0.32
C PHE A 96 -16.50 14.62 -0.64
N LEU A 97 -16.84 13.38 -0.27
CA LEU A 97 -17.57 12.43 -1.10
C LEU A 97 -19.01 12.17 -0.67
N VAL A 98 -19.34 12.42 0.60
CA VAL A 98 -20.68 12.31 1.22
C VAL A 98 -21.12 13.70 1.67
#